data_AF-A0AAP2HD15-F1
#
_entry.id   AF-A0AAP2HD15-F1
#
_cell.length_a   1.000
_cell.length_b   1.000
_cell.length_c   1.000
_cell.angle_alpha   90.00
_cell.angle_beta   90.00
_cell.angle_gamma   90.00
#
_symmetry.space_group_name_H-M   'P 1'
#
loop_
_entity.id
_entity.type
_entity.pdbx_description
1 polymer ?
#
loop_
_entity_poly.entity_id
_entity_poly.type
_entity_poly.pdbx_seq_one_letter_code
_entity_poly.pdbx_strand_id
1 'polypeptide(L)'
;MATTNHELRVINGLIETTIDSVEGYRDAAQDVQNSTFRTMFERRASERQAAVAGLQAYVVLHGGKAEDSGTVLASAHRVFVDLRAALSKGDEAVVKEVERGEDHIKHKYEDALKDVELSPSARDTVDKAFASVRAGHDEMSRLKHGLEGLH
;
A
#
# COMPACT_ATOMS: atom_id res chain seq x y z
N MET A 1 -4.39 27.85 -7.08
CA MET A 1 -5.70 27.43 -6.54
C MET A 1 -6.23 26.17 -7.24
N ALA A 2 -6.39 26.14 -8.57
CA ALA A 2 -6.87 24.93 -9.27
C ALA A 2 -5.89 23.73 -9.18
N THR A 3 -4.60 23.96 -9.47
CA THR A 3 -3.54 22.93 -9.40
C THR A 3 -3.36 22.37 -7.98
N THR A 4 -3.42 23.23 -6.97
CA THR A 4 -3.35 22.82 -5.56
C THR A 4 -4.51 21.92 -5.16
N ASN A 5 -5.74 22.22 -5.62
CA ASN A 5 -6.87 21.33 -5.36
C ASN A 5 -6.75 19.98 -6.08
N HIS A 6 -6.06 19.94 -7.21
CA HIS A 6 -5.83 18.70 -7.95
C HIS A 6 -4.79 17.80 -7.28
N GLU A 7 -3.60 18.33 -6.96
CA GLU A 7 -2.55 17.56 -6.29
C GLU A 7 -3.01 17.03 -4.91
N LEU A 8 -3.77 17.82 -4.16
CA LEU A 8 -4.35 17.39 -2.88
C LEU A 8 -5.30 16.20 -3.05
N ARG A 9 -6.13 16.17 -4.11
CA ARG A 9 -7.00 15.01 -4.40
C ARG A 9 -6.21 13.77 -4.78
N VAL A 10 -5.19 13.93 -5.64
CA VAL A 10 -4.33 12.82 -6.06
C VAL A 10 -3.61 12.21 -4.85
N ILE A 11 -3.01 13.06 -4.01
CA ILE A 11 -2.26 12.60 -2.83
C ILE A 11 -3.19 11.98 -1.77
N ASN A 12 -4.39 12.52 -1.56
CA ASN A 12 -5.37 11.88 -0.67
C ASN A 12 -5.80 10.50 -1.18
N GLY A 13 -6.01 10.31 -2.48
CA GLY A 13 -6.28 8.97 -3.04
C GLY A 13 -5.12 8.00 -2.84
N LEU A 14 -3.87 8.48 -2.90
CA LEU A 14 -2.70 7.68 -2.55
C LEU A 14 -2.65 7.36 -1.05
N ILE A 15 -2.99 8.31 -0.17
CA ILE A 15 -3.07 8.07 1.28
C ILE A 15 -4.04 6.93 1.58
N GLU A 16 -5.26 6.99 1.06
CA GLU A 16 -6.27 5.94 1.28
C GLU A 16 -5.75 4.55 0.87
N THR A 17 -5.24 4.44 -0.36
CA THR A 17 -4.71 3.17 -0.89
C THR A 17 -3.48 2.69 -0.09
N THR A 18 -2.68 3.62 0.42
CA THR A 18 -1.49 3.30 1.23
C THR A 18 -1.89 2.82 2.63
N ILE A 19 -2.94 3.38 3.23
CA ILE A 19 -3.54 2.88 4.48
C ILE A 19 -4.11 1.48 4.28
N ASP A 20 -4.83 1.22 3.19
CA ASP A 20 -5.36 -0.13 2.89
C ASP A 20 -4.24 -1.17 2.84
N SER A 21 -3.07 -0.80 2.31
CA SER A 21 -1.91 -1.69 2.31
C SER A 21 -1.29 -1.89 3.70
N VAL A 22 -1.28 -0.87 4.57
CA VAL A 22 -0.88 -1.05 5.98
C VAL A 22 -1.76 -2.12 6.63
N GLU A 23 -3.07 -2.02 6.45
CA GLU A 23 -4.04 -2.97 6.97
C GLU A 23 -3.84 -4.37 6.38
N GLY A 24 -3.70 -4.47 5.06
CA GLY A 24 -3.42 -5.74 4.38
C GLY A 24 -2.15 -6.45 4.88
N TYR A 25 -1.07 -5.72 5.15
CA TYR A 25 0.13 -6.30 5.76
C TYR A 25 -0.10 -6.72 7.21
N ARG A 26 -0.84 -5.94 8.02
CA ARG A 26 -1.16 -6.30 9.41
C ARG A 26 -2.01 -7.57 9.48
N ASP A 27 -2.99 -7.69 8.60
CA ASP A 27 -3.85 -8.86 8.54
C ASP A 27 -3.05 -10.08 8.07
N ALA A 28 -2.22 -9.92 7.03
CA ALA A 28 -1.33 -10.99 6.56
C ALA A 28 -0.37 -11.48 7.65
N ALA A 29 0.15 -10.57 8.49
CA ALA A 29 1.00 -10.93 9.63
C ALA A 29 0.26 -11.76 10.69
N GLN A 30 -1.02 -11.50 10.91
CA GLN A 30 -1.85 -12.30 11.82
C GLN A 30 -2.09 -13.70 11.26
N ASP A 31 -2.26 -13.78 9.94
CA ASP A 31 -2.78 -14.93 9.23
C ASP A 31 -1.73 -15.99 8.85
N VAL A 32 -0.47 -15.60 8.66
CA VAL A 32 0.60 -16.57 8.37
C VAL A 32 1.08 -17.35 9.59
N GLN A 33 1.44 -18.61 9.34
CA GLN A 33 2.03 -19.51 10.35
C GLN A 33 3.55 -19.33 10.43
N ASN A 34 4.21 -19.04 9.31
CA ASN A 34 5.65 -18.81 9.28
C ASN A 34 6.04 -17.50 9.99
N SER A 35 6.81 -17.61 11.07
CA SER A 35 7.27 -16.47 11.88
C SER A 35 8.14 -15.47 11.11
N THR A 36 8.88 -15.94 10.10
CA THR A 36 9.66 -15.08 9.21
C THR A 36 8.74 -14.20 8.35
N PHE A 37 7.66 -14.77 7.81
CA PHE A 37 6.69 -14.00 7.01
C PHE A 37 5.94 -13.00 7.87
N ARG A 38 5.53 -13.40 9.09
CA ARG A 38 4.94 -12.50 10.08
C ARG A 38 5.82 -11.27 10.33
N THR A 39 7.09 -11.51 10.66
CA THR A 39 8.06 -10.43 10.93
C THR A 39 8.27 -9.52 9.71
N MET A 40 8.31 -10.11 8.52
CA MET A 40 8.43 -9.37 7.26
C MET A 40 7.22 -8.46 7.01
N PHE A 41 6.00 -8.98 7.17
CA PHE A 41 4.77 -8.22 6.98
C PHE A 41 4.61 -7.10 8.02
N GLU A 42 4.96 -7.35 9.29
CA GLU A 42 4.96 -6.32 10.33
C GLU A 42 5.93 -5.17 10.00
N ARG A 43 7.15 -5.50 9.52
CA ARG A 43 8.11 -4.50 9.04
C ARG A 43 7.52 -3.67 7.90
N ARG A 44 6.87 -4.32 6.92
CA ARG A 44 6.26 -3.62 5.79
C ARG A 44 5.09 -2.72 6.18
N ALA A 45 4.25 -3.16 7.11
CA ALA A 45 3.19 -2.32 7.67
C ALA A 45 3.77 -1.04 8.30
N SER A 46 4.88 -1.15 9.04
CA SER A 46 5.57 0.00 9.65
C SER A 46 6.15 0.97 8.61
N GLU A 47 6.85 0.45 7.60
CA GLU A 47 7.38 1.27 6.50
C GLU A 47 6.27 1.98 5.72
N ARG A 48 5.15 1.29 5.49
CA ARG A 48 3.99 1.83 4.79
C ARG A 48 3.30 2.92 5.62
N GLN A 49 3.23 2.76 6.95
CA GLN A 49 2.73 3.79 7.87
C GLN A 49 3.60 5.07 7.81
N ALA A 50 4.92 4.94 7.68
CA ALA A 50 5.80 6.08 7.49
C ALA A 50 5.56 6.81 6.16
N ALA A 51 5.26 6.06 5.09
CA ALA A 51 4.88 6.64 3.80
C ALA A 51 3.55 7.40 3.87
N VAL A 52 2.53 6.83 4.56
CA VAL A 52 1.26 7.52 4.86
C VAL A 52 1.52 8.87 5.55
N ALA A 53 2.33 8.86 6.61
CA ALA A 53 2.63 10.08 7.36
C ALA A 53 3.31 11.16 6.50
N GLY A 54 4.20 10.76 5.58
CA GLY A 54 4.84 11.68 4.63
C GLY A 54 3.85 12.34 3.66
N LEU A 55 2.91 11.56 3.12
CA LEU A 55 1.85 12.08 2.24
C LEU A 55 0.89 13.00 3.00
N GLN A 56 0.45 12.60 4.21
CA GLN A 56 -0.44 13.41 5.04
C GLN A 56 0.20 14.75 5.42
N ALA A 57 1.51 14.75 5.74
CA ALA A 57 2.25 15.96 6.04
C ALA A 57 2.26 16.94 4.85
N TYR A 58 2.39 16.43 3.62
CA TYR A 58 2.29 17.25 2.41
C TYR A 58 0.91 17.91 2.30
N VAL A 59 -0.17 17.13 2.47
CA VAL A 59 -1.54 17.65 2.37
C VAL A 59 -1.80 18.78 3.36
N VAL A 60 -1.41 18.57 4.63
CA VAL A 60 -1.56 19.59 5.68
C VAL A 60 -0.74 20.85 5.37
N LEU A 61 0.51 20.68 4.93
CA LEU A 61 1.39 21.79 4.57
C LEU A 61 0.81 22.67 3.44
N HIS A 62 0.06 22.07 2.52
CA HIS A 62 -0.57 22.76 1.39
C HIS A 62 -2.02 23.20 1.69
N GLY A 63 -2.42 23.20 2.97
CA GLY A 63 -3.71 23.71 3.43
C GLY A 63 -4.90 22.78 3.20
N GLY A 64 -4.65 21.52 2.85
CA GLY A 64 -5.67 20.49 2.69
C GLY A 64 -5.99 19.75 3.99
N LYS A 65 -7.07 18.95 3.95
CA LYS A 65 -7.38 17.96 4.97
C LYS A 65 -6.85 16.61 4.50
N ALA A 66 -5.90 16.04 5.25
CA ALA A 66 -5.36 14.72 4.95
C ALA A 66 -6.39 13.64 5.29
N GLU A 67 -6.53 12.64 4.43
CA GLU A 67 -7.30 11.44 4.76
C GLU A 67 -6.63 10.65 5.88
N ASP A 68 -7.43 10.04 6.75
CA ASP A 68 -6.98 9.27 7.91
C ASP A 68 -7.53 7.83 7.94
N SER A 69 -8.27 7.44 6.91
CA SER A 69 -8.82 6.10 6.71
C SER A 69 -8.55 5.58 5.31
N GLY A 70 -8.41 4.27 5.16
CA GLY A 70 -8.29 3.61 3.87
C GLY A 70 -9.63 3.49 3.12
N THR A 71 -9.59 3.10 1.85
CA THR A 71 -10.81 2.81 1.08
C THR A 71 -11.55 1.58 1.60
N VAL A 72 -10.86 0.67 2.29
CA VAL A 72 -11.43 -0.53 2.92
C VAL A 72 -12.35 -0.14 4.08
N LEU A 73 -12.07 0.96 4.79
CA LEU A 73 -12.98 1.52 5.79
C LEU A 73 -14.29 2.02 5.15
N ALA A 74 -14.22 2.60 3.95
CA ALA A 74 -15.40 3.06 3.19
C ALA A 74 -16.15 1.92 2.46
N SER A 75 -15.45 0.82 2.13
CA SER A 75 -15.98 -0.31 1.35
C SER A 75 -16.19 -1.59 2.16
N ALA A 76 -16.15 -1.49 3.50
CA ALA A 76 -16.38 -2.54 4.50
C ALA A 76 -16.91 -3.85 3.90
N HIS A 77 -16.01 -4.76 3.45
CA HIS A 77 -16.13 -6.23 3.55
C HIS A 77 -15.25 -7.05 2.60
N ARG A 78 -14.76 -6.58 1.44
CA ARG A 78 -14.20 -7.52 0.44
C ARG A 78 -12.77 -7.99 0.67
N VAL A 79 -11.82 -7.10 0.95
CA VAL A 79 -10.40 -7.47 1.09
C VAL A 79 -10.16 -8.42 2.28
N PHE A 80 -10.85 -8.19 3.40
CA PHE A 80 -10.75 -9.03 4.60
C PHE A 80 -11.35 -10.44 4.41
N VAL A 81 -12.32 -10.60 3.51
CA VAL A 81 -12.95 -11.90 3.20
C VAL A 81 -12.03 -12.76 2.35
N ASP A 82 -11.35 -12.18 1.37
CA ASP A 82 -10.42 -12.93 0.50
C ASP A 82 -9.18 -13.39 1.29
N LEU A 83 -8.68 -12.56 2.21
CA LEU A 83 -7.58 -12.94 3.11
C LEU A 83 -8.00 -14.08 4.07
N ARG A 84 -9.20 -13.98 4.66
CA ARG A 84 -9.78 -15.09 5.45
C ARG A 84 -10.02 -16.36 4.65
N ALA A 85 -10.31 -16.26 3.35
CA ALA A 85 -10.47 -17.42 2.47
C ALA A 85 -9.13 -18.01 2.02
N ALA A 86 -8.04 -17.24 2.04
CA ALA A 86 -6.68 -17.70 1.78
C ALA A 86 -6.07 -18.43 2.98
N LEU A 87 -6.46 -18.09 4.21
CA LEU A 87 -6.05 -18.77 5.45
C LEU A 87 -6.22 -20.29 5.42
N SER A 88 -7.33 -20.79 4.86
CA SER A 88 -7.58 -22.23 4.72
C SER A 88 -6.74 -22.91 3.63
N LYS A 89 -5.90 -22.14 2.92
CA LYS A 89 -5.05 -22.58 1.81
C LYS A 89 -3.54 -22.44 2.09
N GLY A 90 -3.14 -21.95 3.27
CA GLY A 90 -1.74 -21.87 3.72
C GLY A 90 -1.00 -20.58 3.36
N ASP A 91 0.23 -20.44 3.85
CA ASP A 91 1.05 -19.22 3.73
C ASP A 91 1.28 -18.77 2.28
N GLU A 92 1.35 -19.71 1.33
CA GLU A 92 1.48 -19.40 -0.11
C GLU A 92 0.29 -18.59 -0.64
N ALA A 93 -0.93 -18.94 -0.23
CA ALA A 93 -2.12 -18.21 -0.64
C ALA A 93 -2.11 -16.79 -0.07
N VAL A 94 -1.69 -16.63 1.19
CA VAL A 94 -1.55 -15.30 1.81
C VAL A 94 -0.55 -14.44 1.04
N VAL A 95 0.62 -14.99 0.69
CA VAL A 95 1.64 -14.26 -0.10
C VAL A 95 1.11 -13.84 -1.47
N LYS A 96 0.35 -14.71 -2.16
CA LYS A 96 -0.25 -14.38 -3.48
C LYS A 96 -1.26 -13.24 -3.39
N GLU A 97 -2.09 -13.24 -2.35
CA GLU A 97 -3.07 -12.15 -2.13
C GLU A 97 -2.38 -10.82 -1.82
N VAL A 98 -1.33 -10.84 -0.98
CA VAL A 98 -0.55 -9.63 -0.66
C VAL A 98 0.18 -9.11 -1.91
N GLU A 99 0.78 -9.99 -2.72
CA GLU A 99 1.44 -9.58 -3.98
C GLU A 99 0.46 -8.93 -4.96
N ARG A 100 -0.75 -9.48 -5.12
CA ARG A 100 -1.79 -8.84 -5.95
C ARG A 100 -2.17 -7.45 -5.43
N GLY A 101 -2.26 -7.29 -4.10
CA GLY A 101 -2.50 -6.00 -3.47
C GLY A 101 -1.37 -5.00 -3.75
N GLU A 102 -0.12 -5.45 -3.65
CA GLU A 102 1.07 -4.64 -3.93
C GLU A 102 1.18 -4.22 -5.40
N ASP A 103 0.81 -5.09 -6.33
CA ASP A 103 0.66 -4.76 -7.75
C ASP A 103 -0.38 -3.65 -7.98
N HIS A 104 -1.51 -3.72 -7.27
CA HIS A 104 -2.57 -2.72 -7.40
C HIS A 104 -2.10 -1.33 -6.95
N ILE A 105 -1.52 -1.23 -5.75
CA ILE A 105 -1.04 0.06 -5.24
C ILE A 105 0.14 0.58 -6.07
N LYS A 106 1.03 -0.29 -6.55
CA LYS A 106 2.13 0.12 -7.44
C LYS A 106 1.59 0.84 -8.68
N HIS A 107 0.59 0.28 -9.36
CA HIS A 107 -0.02 0.94 -10.52
C HIS A 107 -0.65 2.30 -10.18
N LYS A 108 -1.28 2.44 -9.00
CA LYS A 108 -1.83 3.74 -8.55
C LYS A 108 -0.76 4.82 -8.44
N TYR A 109 0.39 4.47 -7.88
CA TYR A 109 1.53 5.39 -7.78
C TYR A 109 2.13 5.69 -9.15
N GLU A 110 2.29 4.69 -10.02
CA GLU A 110 2.77 4.90 -11.39
C GLU A 110 1.84 5.82 -12.19
N ASP A 111 0.53 5.69 -12.02
CA ASP A 111 -0.46 6.57 -12.66
C ASP A 111 -0.41 7.98 -12.11
N ALA A 112 -0.28 8.15 -10.78
CA ALA A 112 -0.05 9.47 -10.18
C ALA A 112 1.24 10.12 -10.71
N LEU A 113 2.32 9.36 -10.90
CA LEU A 113 3.58 9.86 -11.45
C LEU A 113 3.53 10.14 -12.96
N LYS A 114 2.51 9.68 -13.69
CA LYS A 114 2.26 10.10 -15.08
C LYS A 114 1.53 11.44 -15.17
N ASP A 115 0.93 11.90 -14.08
CA ASP A 115 0.20 13.16 -14.02
C ASP A 115 1.16 14.35 -14.17
N VAL A 116 0.96 15.10 -15.26
CA VAL A 116 1.76 16.27 -15.63
C VAL A 116 1.33 17.54 -14.90
N GLU A 117 0.17 17.52 -14.23
CA GLU A 117 -0.33 18.63 -13.43
C GLU A 117 0.24 18.65 -12.01
N LEU A 118 0.90 17.57 -11.57
CA LEU A 118 1.60 17.54 -10.29
C LEU A 118 2.77 18.51 -10.26
N SER A 119 2.81 19.34 -9.22
CA SER A 119 3.96 20.19 -8.94
C SER A 119 5.22 19.35 -8.65
N PRO A 120 6.43 19.91 -8.82
CA PRO A 120 7.67 19.20 -8.49
C PRO A 120 7.72 18.71 -7.03
N SER A 121 7.14 19.47 -6.09
CA SER A 121 7.06 19.08 -4.67
C SER A 121 6.05 17.95 -4.43
N ALA A 122 4.90 17.96 -5.11
CA ALA A 122 3.95 16.85 -5.07
C ALA A 122 4.61 15.58 -5.61
N ARG A 123 5.26 15.67 -6.77
CA ARG A 123 5.95 14.54 -7.42
C ARG A 123 7.05 13.95 -6.53
N ASP A 124 7.89 14.77 -5.92
CA ASP A 124 8.93 14.32 -4.97
C ASP A 124 8.32 13.62 -3.74
N THR A 125 7.18 14.11 -3.24
CA THR A 125 6.46 13.47 -2.13
C THR A 125 5.93 12.09 -2.55
N VAL A 126 5.34 11.99 -3.75
CA VAL A 126 4.84 10.72 -4.30
C VAL A 126 6.00 9.75 -4.53
N ASP A 127 7.12 10.19 -5.10
CA ASP A 127 8.30 9.34 -5.35
C ASP A 127 8.90 8.77 -4.06
N LYS A 128 8.97 9.58 -2.99
CA LYS A 128 9.45 9.14 -1.67
C LYS A 128 8.54 8.06 -1.08
N ALA A 129 7.24 8.25 -1.13
CA ALA A 129 6.28 7.23 -0.67
C ALA A 129 6.32 5.98 -1.58
N PHE A 130 6.47 6.15 -2.89
CA PHE A 130 6.55 5.06 -3.86
C PHE A 130 7.76 4.15 -3.66
N ALA A 131 8.84 4.65 -3.04
CA ALA A 131 9.98 3.81 -2.66
C ALA A 131 9.57 2.65 -1.72
N SER A 132 8.69 2.90 -0.76
CA SER A 132 8.14 1.86 0.12
C SER A 132 7.30 0.85 -0.65
N VAL A 133 6.47 1.33 -1.58
CA VAL A 133 5.59 0.49 -2.41
C VAL A 133 6.38 -0.42 -3.34
N ARG A 134 7.36 0.12 -4.08
CA ARG A 134 8.23 -0.70 -4.95
C ARG A 134 8.98 -1.75 -4.16
N ALA A 135 9.55 -1.37 -3.01
CA ALA A 135 10.27 -2.31 -2.18
C ALA A 135 9.37 -3.42 -1.62
N GLY A 136 8.11 -3.10 -1.27
CA GLY A 136 7.09 -4.07 -0.86
C GLY A 136 6.75 -5.05 -1.97
N HIS A 137 6.29 -4.53 -3.11
CA HIS A 137 6.01 -5.30 -4.33
C HIS A 137 7.17 -6.25 -4.71
N ASP A 138 8.40 -5.75 -4.78
CA ASP A 138 9.55 -6.55 -5.22
C ASP A 138 9.87 -7.69 -4.22
N GLU A 139 9.66 -7.47 -2.93
CA GLU A 139 9.82 -8.53 -1.92
C GLU A 139 8.69 -9.56 -2.00
N MET A 140 7.44 -9.14 -2.20
CA MET A 140 6.31 -10.06 -2.32
C MET A 140 6.39 -10.91 -3.59
N SER A 141 6.76 -10.29 -4.71
CA SER A 141 6.99 -10.97 -5.98
C SER A 141 8.10 -12.02 -5.84
N ARG A 142 9.25 -11.66 -5.24
CA ARG A 142 10.32 -12.64 -4.97
C ARG A 142 9.84 -13.78 -4.07
N LEU A 143 9.09 -13.47 -3.02
CA LEU A 143 8.58 -14.46 -2.09
C LEU A 143 7.62 -15.44 -2.77
N LYS A 144 6.66 -14.94 -3.54
CA LYS A 144 5.72 -15.74 -4.34
C LYS A 144 6.44 -16.69 -5.29
N HIS A 145 7.38 -16.17 -6.09
CA HIS A 145 8.15 -16.99 -7.03
C HIS A 145 9.00 -18.06 -6.32
N GLY A 146 9.55 -17.71 -5.15
CA GLY A 146 10.29 -18.65 -4.31
C GLY A 146 9.44 -19.79 -3.77
N LEU A 147 8.15 -19.55 -3.50
CA LEU A 147 7.21 -20.59 -3.07
C LEU A 147 6.73 -21.47 -4.23
N GLU A 148 6.48 -20.88 -5.40
CA GLU A 148 6.03 -21.63 -6.59
C GLU A 148 7.12 -22.54 -7.18
N GLY A 149 8.40 -22.17 -7.04
CA GLY A 149 9.53 -22.96 -7.53
C GLY A 149 9.90 -24.18 -6.67
N LEU A 150 9.21 -24.41 -5.55
CA LEU A 150 9.44 -25.56 -4.64
C LEU A 150 8.56 -26.78 -4.98
N HIS A 151 7.72 -26.68 -6.02
CA HIS A 151 6.78 -27.72 -6.48
C HIS A 151 7.22 -28.28 -7.85
#